data_AF-A0A9D9BJ88-F1
#
_entry.id   AF-A0A9D9BJ88-F1
#
_cell.length_a   1.000
_cell.length_b   1.000
_cell.length_c   1.000
_cell.angle_alpha   90.00
_cell.angle_beta   90.00
_cell.angle_gamma   90.00
#
_symmetry.space_group_name_H-M   'P 1'
#
loop_
_entity.id
_entity.type
_entity.pdbx_description
1 polymer ?
#
loop_
_entity_poly.entity_id
_entity_poly.type
_entity_poly.pdbx_seq_one_letter_code
_entity_poly.pdbx_strand_id
1 'polypeptide(L)'
;MLSLFGSHTSIEPEFISELRAVETEDRLRAKLDAMLQEARLEIPDTNTPTEFAAAATVEIMRLVLATAGREFETLSPENRFVTGLFGFLMAHNMSRRTNADLGVVLGIAGLDLFSREEIDQVYRLGSSYRRLRQHRQLYSALRQIIDQFLSQPNEETLSVLASGYQLCLRPEA
;
A
#
# COMPACT_ATOMS: atom_id res chain seq x y z
N MET A 1 47.33 -9.29 -4.66
CA MET A 1 46.24 -9.32 -3.67
C MET A 1 46.45 -8.17 -2.71
N LEU A 2 45.49 -7.26 -2.56
CA LEU A 2 45.21 -6.44 -1.37
C LEU A 2 43.97 -5.60 -1.66
N SER A 3 42.86 -5.99 -1.03
CA SER A 3 41.57 -5.31 -1.08
C SER A 3 41.58 -4.19 -0.03
N LEU A 4 41.49 -2.93 -0.48
CA LEU A 4 41.44 -1.72 0.35
C LEU A 4 40.24 -0.85 -0.06
N PHE A 5 39.04 -1.42 -0.01
CA PHE A 5 37.80 -0.64 0.00
C PHE A 5 36.82 -1.29 0.96
N GLY A 6 37.04 -1.06 2.26
CA GLY A 6 35.99 -1.22 3.25
C GLY A 6 34.93 -0.16 2.99
N SER A 7 33.75 -0.57 2.54
CA SER A 7 32.60 0.31 2.42
C SER A 7 32.21 0.79 3.82
N HIS A 8 32.54 2.03 4.16
CA HIS A 8 31.90 2.71 5.27
C HIS A 8 30.41 2.87 4.92
N THR A 9 29.56 1.98 5.45
CA THR A 9 28.13 2.25 5.55
C THR A 9 27.98 3.40 6.55
N SER A 10 27.84 4.62 6.04
CA SER A 10 27.40 5.75 6.85
C SER A 10 26.03 5.39 7.41
N ILE A 11 25.94 5.16 8.71
CA ILE A 11 24.65 5.03 9.39
C ILE A 11 24.01 6.40 9.31
N GLU A 12 22.95 6.51 8.51
CA GLU A 12 22.16 7.73 8.42
C GLU A 12 21.61 8.08 9.81
N PRO A 13 21.80 9.32 10.29
CA PRO A 13 21.23 9.75 11.57
C PRO A 13 19.71 9.61 11.54
N GLU A 14 19.12 9.11 12.63
CA GLU A 14 17.68 8.87 12.78
C GLU A 14 16.84 10.10 12.41
N PHE A 15 17.30 11.30 12.79
CA PHE A 15 16.69 12.58 12.41
C PHE A 15 16.58 12.82 10.89
N ILE A 16 17.58 12.39 10.09
CA ILE A 16 17.51 12.56 8.62
C ILE A 16 16.47 11.60 8.04
N SER A 17 16.38 10.38 8.58
CA SER A 17 15.35 9.40 8.19
C SER A 17 13.95 9.93 8.48
N GLU A 18 13.73 10.52 9.67
CA GLU A 18 12.46 11.15 10.04
C GLU A 18 12.10 12.34 9.14
N LEU A 19 13.05 13.24 8.87
CA LEU A 19 12.82 14.36 7.95
C LEU A 19 12.43 13.89 6.54
N ARG A 20 13.07 12.84 6.02
CA ARG A 20 12.73 12.26 4.72
C ARG A 20 11.36 11.59 4.72
N ALA A 21 10.98 10.96 5.83
CA ALA A 21 9.65 10.36 5.99
C ALA A 21 8.56 11.43 5.94
N VAL A 22 8.74 12.54 6.66
CA VAL A 22 7.81 13.69 6.65
C VAL A 22 7.74 14.33 5.26
N GLU A 23 8.89 14.59 4.61
CA GLU A 23 8.90 15.11 3.23
C GLU A 23 8.16 14.17 2.26
N THR A 24 8.32 12.86 2.44
CA THR A 24 7.64 11.86 1.62
C THR A 24 6.13 11.86 1.86
N GLU A 25 5.70 12.00 3.12
CA GLU A 25 4.29 12.16 3.51
C GLU A 25 3.68 13.41 2.87
N ASP A 26 4.27 14.58 3.09
CA ASP A 26 3.78 15.85 2.57
C ASP A 26 3.64 15.81 1.05
N ARG A 27 4.66 15.27 0.37
CA ARG A 27 4.65 15.12 -1.08
C ARG A 27 3.57 14.14 -1.57
N LEU A 28 3.33 13.06 -0.84
CA LEU A 28 2.28 12.09 -1.18
C LEU A 28 0.89 12.69 -0.96
N ARG A 29 0.65 13.34 0.19
CA ARG A 29 -0.62 14.04 0.48
C ARG A 29 -0.92 15.05 -0.61
N ALA A 30 0.01 15.95 -0.92
CA ALA A 30 -0.18 16.99 -1.93
C ALA A 30 -0.49 16.44 -3.33
N LYS A 31 0.09 15.29 -3.71
CA LYS A 31 -0.15 14.67 -5.02
C LYS A 31 -1.44 13.85 -5.08
N LEU A 32 -1.87 13.29 -3.96
CA LEU A 32 -3.08 12.47 -3.88
C LEU A 32 -4.34 13.30 -3.67
N ASP A 33 -4.22 14.49 -3.06
CA ASP A 33 -5.33 15.34 -2.60
C ASP A 33 -6.42 15.52 -3.66
N ALA A 34 -6.07 15.94 -4.87
CA ALA A 34 -7.04 16.16 -5.95
C ALA A 34 -7.82 14.89 -6.32
N MET A 35 -7.14 13.74 -6.45
CA MET A 35 -7.79 12.46 -6.81
C MET A 35 -8.67 11.94 -5.66
N LEU A 36 -8.22 12.11 -4.42
CA LEU A 36 -8.99 11.71 -3.24
C LEU A 36 -10.24 12.58 -3.11
N GLN A 37 -10.13 13.90 -3.26
CA GLN A 37 -11.26 14.83 -3.20
C GLN A 37 -12.31 14.52 -4.27
N GLU A 38 -11.89 14.21 -5.50
CA GLU A 38 -12.81 13.81 -6.58
C GLU A 38 -13.60 12.54 -6.20
N ALA A 39 -12.94 11.59 -5.53
CA ALA A 39 -13.56 10.37 -5.00
C ALA A 39 -14.27 10.56 -3.65
N ARG A 40 -14.28 11.79 -3.09
CA ARG A 40 -14.79 12.11 -1.73
C ARG A 40 -14.11 11.29 -0.62
N LEU A 41 -12.81 11.10 -0.77
CA LEU A 41 -11.91 10.43 0.16
C LEU A 41 -10.93 11.46 0.75
N GLU A 42 -10.36 11.15 1.91
CA GLU A 42 -9.39 12.01 2.58
C GLU A 42 -8.48 11.15 3.46
N ILE A 43 -7.16 11.39 3.38
CA ILE A 43 -6.22 10.79 4.34
C ILE A 43 -6.30 11.64 5.62
N PRO A 44 -6.76 11.09 6.76
CA PRO A 44 -6.84 11.84 8.00
C PRO A 44 -5.48 12.40 8.43
N ASP A 45 -5.50 13.47 9.23
CA ASP A 45 -4.31 13.94 9.91
C ASP A 45 -3.83 12.88 10.91
N THR A 46 -2.53 12.60 10.88
CA THR A 46 -1.90 11.53 11.65
C THR A 46 -0.66 12.04 12.36
N ASN A 47 -0.30 11.45 13.50
CA ASN A 47 0.79 11.94 14.34
C ASN A 47 2.11 11.21 14.09
N THR A 48 2.07 10.08 13.37
CA THR A 48 3.26 9.28 13.10
C THR A 48 3.31 8.81 11.65
N PRO A 49 4.51 8.55 11.09
CA PRO A 49 4.64 7.95 9.75
C PRO A 49 3.89 6.61 9.61
N THR A 50 3.75 5.89 10.73
CA THR A 50 3.05 4.60 10.77
C THR A 50 1.54 4.76 10.67
N GLU A 51 0.96 5.71 11.41
CA GLU A 51 -0.45 6.06 11.27
C GLU A 51 -0.74 6.60 9.86
N PHE A 52 0.13 7.47 9.34
CA PHE A 52 0.02 7.98 7.97
C PHE A 52 0.03 6.84 6.95
N ALA A 53 1.02 5.94 7.03
CA ALA A 53 1.15 4.84 6.09
C ALA A 53 -0.06 3.89 6.11
N ALA A 54 -0.66 3.67 7.28
CA ALA A 54 -1.89 2.90 7.41
C ALA A 54 -3.08 3.62 6.77
N ALA A 55 -3.33 4.87 7.16
CA ALA A 55 -4.43 5.67 6.64
C ALA A 55 -4.34 5.86 5.12
N ALA A 56 -3.16 6.24 4.61
CA ALA A 56 -2.89 6.35 3.19
C ALA A 56 -3.11 5.03 2.44
N THR A 57 -2.74 3.89 3.04
CA THR A 57 -3.01 2.59 2.42
C THR A 57 -4.51 2.35 2.26
N VAL A 58 -5.30 2.61 3.29
CA VAL A 58 -6.76 2.42 3.27
C VAL A 58 -7.40 3.31 2.21
N GLU A 59 -7.08 4.60 2.21
CA GLU A 59 -7.67 5.56 1.29
C GLU A 59 -7.25 5.34 -0.17
N ILE A 60 -5.99 4.97 -0.42
CA ILE A 60 -5.55 4.57 -1.76
C ILE A 60 -6.30 3.30 -2.22
N MET A 61 -6.52 2.33 -1.33
CA MET A 61 -7.29 1.14 -1.69
C MET A 61 -8.76 1.47 -2.00
N ARG A 62 -9.38 2.40 -1.26
CA ARG A 62 -10.72 2.92 -1.56
C ARG A 62 -10.75 3.64 -2.90
N LEU A 63 -9.74 4.45 -3.21
CA LEU A 63 -9.60 5.13 -4.49
C LEU A 63 -9.46 4.14 -5.64
N VAL A 64 -8.66 3.08 -5.48
CA VAL A 64 -8.50 1.99 -6.46
C VAL A 64 -9.82 1.26 -6.69
N LEU A 65 -10.56 0.95 -5.63
CA LEU A 65 -11.89 0.33 -5.72
C LEU A 65 -12.88 1.21 -6.49
N ALA A 66 -12.96 2.50 -6.12
CA ALA A 66 -13.82 3.46 -6.78
C ALA A 66 -13.49 3.60 -8.28
N THR A 67 -12.20 3.71 -8.61
CA THR A 67 -11.71 3.76 -10.00
C THR A 67 -12.06 2.48 -10.76
N ALA A 68 -12.01 1.33 -10.08
CA ALA A 68 -12.39 0.04 -10.66
C ALA A 68 -13.92 -0.15 -10.77
N GLY A 69 -14.75 0.81 -10.36
CA GLY A 69 -16.20 0.72 -10.33
C GLY A 69 -16.72 -0.31 -9.32
N ARG A 70 -16.02 -0.48 -8.20
CA ARG A 70 -16.31 -1.48 -7.17
C ARG A 70 -16.47 -0.82 -5.81
N GLU A 71 -17.34 -1.40 -4.98
CA GLU A 71 -17.45 -1.06 -3.56
C GLU A 71 -17.05 -2.27 -2.71
N PHE A 72 -16.22 -2.08 -1.69
CA PHE A 72 -15.69 -3.19 -0.88
C PHE A 72 -16.80 -4.08 -0.33
N GLU A 73 -17.89 -3.47 0.16
CA GLU A 73 -19.01 -4.18 0.76
C GLU A 73 -19.80 -5.04 -0.22
N THR A 74 -19.71 -4.74 -1.52
CA THR A 74 -20.41 -5.50 -2.57
C THR A 74 -19.60 -6.68 -3.10
N LEU A 75 -18.30 -6.75 -2.78
CA LEU A 75 -17.41 -7.80 -3.27
C LEU A 75 -17.73 -9.15 -2.65
N SER A 76 -17.54 -10.21 -3.45
CA SER A 76 -17.55 -11.58 -2.93
C SER A 76 -16.45 -11.77 -1.86
N PRO A 77 -16.59 -12.73 -0.92
CA PRO A 77 -15.55 -13.01 0.07
C PRO A 77 -14.17 -13.27 -0.55
N GLU A 78 -14.10 -13.93 -1.69
CA GLU A 78 -12.86 -14.15 -2.44
C GLU A 78 -12.27 -12.85 -2.97
N ASN A 79 -13.11 -11.96 -3.51
CA ASN A 79 -12.66 -10.67 -4.02
C ASN A 79 -12.24 -9.73 -2.88
N ARG A 80 -12.95 -9.72 -1.74
CA ARG A 80 -12.51 -9.02 -0.52
C ARG A 80 -11.14 -9.53 -0.04
N PHE A 81 -10.92 -10.84 -0.10
CA PHE A 81 -9.61 -11.44 0.22
C PHE A 81 -8.52 -10.95 -0.75
N VAL A 82 -8.80 -10.89 -2.05
CA VAL A 82 -7.86 -10.33 -3.05
C VAL A 82 -7.60 -8.85 -2.77
N THR A 83 -8.61 -8.06 -2.45
CA THR A 83 -8.47 -6.64 -2.08
C THR A 83 -7.56 -6.49 -0.87
N GLY A 84 -7.71 -7.32 0.17
CA GLY A 84 -6.79 -7.32 1.30
C GLY A 84 -5.35 -7.65 0.93
N LEU A 85 -5.15 -8.65 0.07
CA LEU A 85 -3.81 -9.03 -0.38
C LEU A 85 -3.15 -7.89 -1.18
N PHE A 86 -3.95 -7.16 -1.96
CA PHE A 86 -3.51 -5.96 -2.66
C PHE A 86 -3.20 -4.81 -1.70
N GLY A 87 -4.03 -4.61 -0.67
CA GLY A 87 -3.78 -3.67 0.43
C GLY A 87 -2.49 -4.00 1.18
N PHE A 88 -2.17 -5.28 1.40
CA PHE A 88 -0.90 -5.71 2.00
C PHE A 88 0.32 -5.33 1.12
N LEU A 89 0.20 -5.46 -0.20
CA LEU A 89 1.24 -5.02 -1.13
C LEU A 89 1.41 -3.49 -1.10
N MET A 90 0.31 -2.75 -1.02
CA MET A 90 0.32 -1.29 -0.89
C MET A 90 1.00 -0.86 0.43
N ALA A 91 0.55 -1.40 1.56
CA ALA A 91 1.13 -1.19 2.88
C ALA A 91 2.63 -1.48 2.91
N HIS A 92 3.07 -2.57 2.24
CA HIS A 92 4.49 -2.90 2.16
C HIS A 92 5.33 -1.84 1.44
N ASN A 93 4.83 -1.29 0.33
CA ASN A 93 5.54 -0.23 -0.38
C ASN A 93 5.45 1.11 0.35
N MET A 94 4.30 1.40 0.97
CA MET A 94 4.11 2.62 1.77
C MET A 94 5.04 2.65 2.98
N SER A 95 5.11 1.53 3.73
CA SER A 95 5.96 1.43 4.92
C SER A 95 7.45 1.61 4.59
N ARG A 96 7.88 1.09 3.43
CA ARG A 96 9.24 1.27 2.94
C ARG A 96 9.57 2.71 2.56
N ARG A 97 8.59 3.49 2.10
CA ARG A 97 8.76 4.88 1.66
C ARG A 97 8.74 5.86 2.83
N THR A 98 7.95 5.55 3.85
CA THR A 98 7.72 6.40 5.03
C THR A 98 8.52 5.96 6.25
N ASN A 99 9.33 4.89 6.13
CA ASN A 99 10.03 4.27 7.26
C ASN A 99 9.09 3.84 8.40
N ALA A 100 7.85 3.46 8.07
CA ALA A 100 6.85 3.01 9.03
C ALA A 100 7.05 1.54 9.45
N ASP A 101 6.53 1.20 10.64
CA ASP A 101 6.46 -0.19 11.08
C ASP A 101 5.41 -0.97 10.29
N LEU A 102 5.86 -1.85 9.40
CA LEU A 102 4.98 -2.63 8.55
C LEU A 102 4.00 -3.51 9.35
N GLY A 103 4.40 -4.05 10.50
CA GLY A 103 3.53 -4.89 11.32
C GLY A 103 2.35 -4.09 11.87
N VAL A 104 2.61 -2.87 12.35
CA VAL A 104 1.58 -1.95 12.84
C VAL A 104 0.73 -1.43 11.69
N VAL A 105 1.32 -1.04 10.55
CA VAL A 105 0.56 -0.61 9.36
C VAL A 105 -0.42 -1.70 8.90
N LEU A 106 0.03 -2.94 8.80
CA LEU A 106 -0.83 -4.07 8.42
C LEU A 106 -1.91 -4.35 9.47
N GLY A 107 -1.63 -4.14 10.76
CA GLY A 107 -2.60 -4.27 11.83
C GLY A 107 -3.71 -3.22 11.71
N ILE A 108 -3.35 -1.94 11.59
CA ILE A 108 -4.30 -0.83 11.47
C ILE A 108 -5.09 -0.94 10.17
N ALA A 109 -4.41 -0.99 9.02
CA ALA A 109 -5.08 -1.08 7.73
C ALA A 109 -5.90 -2.37 7.60
N GLY A 110 -5.47 -3.46 8.23
CA GLY A 110 -6.25 -4.69 8.30
C GLY A 110 -7.56 -4.52 9.06
N LEU A 111 -7.56 -3.81 10.19
CA LEU A 111 -8.78 -3.52 10.96
C LEU A 111 -9.70 -2.52 10.25
N ASP A 112 -9.14 -1.60 9.46
CA ASP A 112 -9.94 -0.60 8.73
C ASP A 112 -10.49 -1.12 7.40
N LEU A 113 -9.83 -2.11 6.78
CA LEU A 113 -10.28 -2.77 5.54
C LEU A 113 -11.18 -3.97 5.80
N PHE A 114 -11.03 -4.67 6.93
CA PHE A 114 -11.79 -5.89 7.21
C PHE A 114 -12.71 -5.71 8.41
N SER A 115 -13.91 -6.27 8.30
CA SER A 115 -14.80 -6.35 9.45
C SER A 115 -14.22 -7.22 10.57
N ARG A 116 -14.70 -7.03 11.80
CA ARG A 116 -14.26 -7.82 12.96
C ARG A 116 -14.43 -9.34 12.77
N GLU A 117 -15.44 -9.72 11.99
CA GLU A 117 -15.77 -11.12 11.65
C GLU A 117 -14.79 -11.71 10.62
N GLU A 118 -14.09 -10.86 9.88
CA GLU A 118 -13.09 -11.23 8.87
C GLU A 118 -11.65 -11.18 9.40
N ILE A 119 -11.43 -10.87 10.69
CA ILE A 119 -10.09 -10.78 11.30
C ILE A 119 -9.29 -12.10 11.16
N ASP A 120 -9.96 -13.26 11.22
CA ASP A 120 -9.29 -14.55 10.98
C ASP A 120 -8.72 -14.66 9.56
N GLN A 121 -9.28 -13.91 8.61
CA GLN A 121 -8.75 -13.82 7.25
C GLN A 121 -7.44 -13.02 7.20
N VAL A 122 -7.19 -12.10 8.13
CA VAL A 122 -5.92 -11.33 8.21
C VAL A 122 -4.71 -12.26 8.41
N TYR A 123 -4.84 -13.29 9.25
CA TYR A 123 -3.79 -14.31 9.39
C TYR A 123 -3.58 -15.11 8.10
N ARG A 124 -4.67 -15.43 7.39
CA ARG A 124 -4.61 -16.09 6.08
C ARG A 124 -3.93 -15.19 5.04
N LEU A 125 -4.22 -13.88 5.04
CA LEU A 125 -3.58 -12.88 4.18
C LEU A 125 -2.08 -12.85 4.36
N GLY A 126 -1.57 -12.85 5.60
CA GLY A 126 -0.13 -12.90 5.86
C GLY A 126 0.53 -14.15 5.26
N SER A 127 -0.13 -15.32 5.35
CA SER A 127 0.37 -16.56 4.75
C SER A 127 0.32 -16.53 3.22
N SER A 128 -0.75 -15.98 2.64
CA SER A 128 -0.92 -15.85 1.18
C SER A 128 0.03 -14.81 0.59
N TYR A 129 0.30 -13.72 1.29
CA TYR A 129 1.33 -12.75 0.94
C TYR A 129 2.72 -13.40 0.87
N ARG A 130 3.06 -14.24 1.86
CA ARG A 130 4.31 -15.00 1.83
C ARG A 130 4.39 -15.95 0.64
N ARG A 131 3.30 -16.62 0.26
CA ARG A 131 3.23 -17.46 -0.95
C ARG A 131 3.33 -16.63 -2.23
N LEU A 132 2.66 -15.48 -2.31
CA LEU A 132 2.75 -14.57 -3.45
C LEU A 132 4.20 -14.13 -3.70
N ARG A 133 4.98 -13.86 -2.64
CA ARG A 133 6.42 -13.56 -2.76
C ARG A 133 7.24 -14.70 -3.35
N GLN A 134 6.78 -15.96 -3.26
CA GLN A 134 7.42 -17.11 -3.93
C GLN A 134 7.15 -17.08 -5.44
N HIS A 135 6.02 -16.52 -5.88
CA HIS A 135 5.71 -16.25 -7.29
C HIS A 135 6.34 -14.93 -7.74
N ARG A 136 7.68 -14.92 -7.86
CA ARG A 136 8.51 -13.74 -8.09
C ARG A 136 8.04 -12.81 -9.21
N GLN A 137 7.62 -13.35 -10.36
CA GLN A 137 7.22 -12.53 -11.52
C GLN A 137 5.96 -11.72 -11.24
N LEU A 138 4.90 -12.38 -10.76
CA LEU A 138 3.64 -11.71 -10.42
C LEU A 138 3.84 -10.70 -9.29
N TYR A 139 4.53 -11.09 -8.22
CA TYR A 139 4.86 -10.19 -7.12
C TYR A 139 5.65 -8.95 -7.60
N SER A 140 6.64 -9.14 -8.47
CA SER A 140 7.44 -8.03 -9.01
C SER A 140 6.61 -7.09 -9.88
N ALA A 141 5.73 -7.62 -10.73
CA ALA A 141 4.87 -6.82 -11.59
C ALA A 141 3.88 -5.97 -10.78
N LEU A 142 3.16 -6.58 -9.84
CA LEU A 142 2.23 -5.86 -8.95
C LEU A 142 2.95 -4.79 -8.13
N ARG A 143 4.14 -5.14 -7.60
CA ARG A 143 4.96 -4.19 -6.85
C ARG A 143 5.42 -3.02 -7.71
N GLN A 144 5.79 -3.26 -8.96
CA GLN A 144 6.22 -2.20 -9.88
C GLN A 144 5.06 -1.25 -10.22
N ILE A 145 3.85 -1.78 -10.43
CA ILE A 145 2.65 -0.97 -10.67
C ILE A 145 2.36 -0.06 -9.47
N ILE A 146 2.40 -0.62 -8.25
CA ILE A 146 2.22 0.15 -7.01
C ILE A 146 3.31 1.21 -6.86
N ASP A 147 4.57 0.83 -7.10
CA ASP A 147 5.71 1.73 -6.96
C ASP A 147 5.67 2.88 -7.98
N GLN A 148 5.20 2.61 -9.20
CA GLN A 148 4.96 3.62 -10.24
C GLN A 148 3.92 4.64 -9.78
N PHE A 149 2.76 4.16 -9.30
CA PHE A 149 1.72 5.03 -8.74
C PHE A 149 2.23 5.87 -7.57
N LEU A 150 2.87 5.26 -6.56
CA LEU A 150 3.37 5.99 -5.39
C LEU A 150 4.50 6.99 -5.71
N SER A 151 5.20 6.83 -6.83
CA SER A 151 6.25 7.77 -7.27
C SER A 151 5.66 9.00 -7.94
N GLN A 152 4.62 8.80 -8.74
CA GLN A 152 3.94 9.85 -9.48
C GLN A 152 2.42 9.58 -9.51
N PRO A 153 1.72 9.86 -8.39
CA PRO A 153 0.27 9.72 -8.35
C PRO A 153 -0.37 10.68 -9.34
N ASN A 154 -1.11 10.15 -10.31
CA ASN A 154 -1.94 10.87 -11.27
C ASN A 154 -2.99 9.91 -11.86
N GLU A 155 -3.90 10.42 -12.68
CA GLU A 155 -4.97 9.62 -13.31
C GLU A 155 -4.44 8.43 -14.14
N GLU A 156 -3.34 8.61 -14.87
CA GLU A 156 -2.75 7.57 -15.70
C GLU A 156 -2.22 6.42 -14.84
N THR A 157 -1.41 6.72 -13.81
CA THR A 157 -0.86 5.70 -12.92
C THR A 157 -1.92 5.07 -12.03
N LEU A 158 -2.96 5.83 -11.66
CA LEU A 158 -4.14 5.31 -10.97
C LEU A 158 -4.92 4.32 -11.84
N SER A 159 -5.16 4.65 -13.11
CA SER A 159 -5.83 3.76 -14.07
C SER A 159 -5.06 2.46 -14.27
N VAL A 160 -3.73 2.53 -14.36
CA VAL A 160 -2.87 1.33 -14.46
C VAL A 160 -2.96 0.50 -13.18
N LEU A 161 -2.93 1.14 -12.00
CA LEU A 161 -3.07 0.49 -10.71
C LEU A 161 -4.43 -0.23 -10.57
N ALA A 162 -5.52 0.46 -10.92
CA ALA A 162 -6.88 -0.07 -10.89
C ALA A 162 -7.06 -1.22 -11.88
N SER A 163 -6.50 -1.12 -13.09
CA SER A 163 -6.51 -2.20 -14.08
C SER A 163 -5.75 -3.43 -13.58
N GLY A 164 -4.56 -3.23 -13.00
CA GLY A 164 -3.77 -4.30 -12.39
C GLY A 164 -4.51 -5.00 -11.25
N TYR A 165 -5.24 -4.23 -10.44
CA TYR A 165 -6.14 -4.76 -9.41
C TYR A 165 -7.30 -5.57 -10.01
N GLN A 166 -8.01 -5.04 -11.02
CA GLN A 166 -9.13 -5.71 -11.67
C GLN A 166 -8.73 -7.05 -12.29
N LEU A 167 -7.53 -7.16 -12.88
CA LEU A 167 -7.00 -8.41 -13.43
C LEU A 167 -6.77 -9.48 -12.36
N CYS A 168 -6.66 -9.09 -11.09
CA CYS A 168 -6.52 -10.02 -9.97
C CYS A 168 -7.88 -10.50 -9.42
N LEU A 169 -8.98 -9.84 -9.79
CA LEU A 169 -10.31 -10.19 -9.31
C LEU A 169 -10.85 -11.44 -10.01
N ARG A 170 -11.67 -12.20 -9.28
CA ARG A 170 -12.49 -13.24 -9.88
C ARG A 170 -13.68 -12.60 -10.60
N PRO A 171 -14.10 -13.16 -11.75
CA PRO A 171 -15.36 -12.78 -12.38
C PRO A 171 -16.51 -12.98 -11.38
N GLU A 172 -17.27 -11.92 -11.16
CA GLU A 172 -18.52 -12.00 -10.40
C GLU A 172 -19.64 -12.33 -11.39
N ALA A 173 -20.49 -13.29 -11.02
CA ALA A 173 -21.58 -13.80 -11.85
C ALA A 173 -22.83 -12.91 -11.73
#